data_AF-A0A1H7DE99-F1
#
_entry.id   AF-A0A1H7DE99-F1
#
_cell.length_a   1.000
_cell.length_b   1.000
_cell.length_c   1.000
_cell.angle_alpha   90.00
_cell.angle_beta   90.00
_cell.angle_gamma   90.00
#
_symmetry.space_group_name_H-M   'P 1'
#
loop_
_entity.id
_entity.type
_entity.pdbx_description
1 polymer ?
#
loop_
_entity_poly.entity_id
_entity_poly.type
_entity_poly.pdbx_seq_one_letter_code
_entity_poly.pdbx_strand_id
1 'polypeptide(L)'
;MFGVRDDLLKLPGIRRKLRGESRIVPEEGFPRMGPDHYFTLLERMHRELKPKTYFEIGTESGASLHLSQCTSYAVDPTFRLAADVTGTKPELYLFQGTSDEFFESDMLRRMDPSFDLAFLDGMHLFEFLLRDFMNSEKRMTPTGCIAMHDCVPMSMAAADRDWDKTVTRQWVGDVWKVVLILRKYRPDLYMEVVNVAPSGLVVVRNLDPTNSILDTEYDRIVRDWSKLSLADYGLPRLLDDLDIQPNDTNDGQHGEPVPARRKTQKARSIAIKTAVKSRRQRRYWGDWHFALSFSEALERQGINSHVQCLPEWEESSVEADLDLFILGAPSMPAPSGRPRVLWLIYPGKTEGDVARIMREAASSDLVLVASESFATKLRGLGLNAEVLHQAFDPNKMFPDPSRRREGFHFVGSNYSRGDRMRPIAEMAVEAGHYPNVYGPRWAATPLGEKLVADYVPNDELGDLYRGAEAILCDHLPSMRENGFISNRIFDALACGTPVICDDVDALLPEFRPFVYCCRTAKEFSDAVDAIRNEGEEKRRSRFEHAQDMVLKHSFVARAKAMTDILTALLEKK
;
A
#
# COMPACT_ATOMS: atom_id res chain seq x y z
N MET A 1 -38.09 -0.82 8.81
CA MET A 1 -36.99 -0.45 9.73
C MET A 1 -35.77 -1.20 9.21
N PHE A 2 -34.94 -0.54 8.40
CA PHE A 2 -33.61 -0.97 7.95
C PHE A 2 -33.34 -2.43 7.54
N GLY A 3 -34.33 -3.18 7.05
CA GLY A 3 -34.15 -4.58 6.61
C GLY A 3 -33.75 -5.58 7.71
N VAL A 4 -33.78 -5.20 8.99
CA VAL A 4 -33.39 -6.05 10.14
C VAL A 4 -34.47 -7.12 10.40
N ARG A 5 -34.06 -8.33 10.81
CA ARG A 5 -34.95 -9.45 11.14
C ARG A 5 -36.08 -9.08 12.11
N ASP A 6 -37.26 -9.63 11.85
CA ASP A 6 -38.48 -9.37 12.62
C ASP A 6 -38.41 -9.82 14.09
N ASP A 7 -37.62 -10.84 14.42
CA ASP A 7 -37.43 -11.32 15.79
C ASP A 7 -36.64 -10.31 16.64
N LEU A 8 -35.57 -9.71 16.11
CA LEU A 8 -34.86 -8.61 16.75
C LEU A 8 -35.77 -7.38 16.94
N LEU A 9 -36.65 -7.10 15.98
CA LEU A 9 -37.62 -6.02 16.07
C LEU A 9 -38.69 -6.23 17.14
N LYS A 10 -38.93 -7.46 17.61
CA LYS A 10 -39.88 -7.76 18.70
C LYS A 10 -39.29 -7.43 20.08
N LEU A 11 -37.98 -7.35 20.20
CA LEU A 11 -37.30 -7.08 21.47
C LEU A 11 -37.33 -5.57 21.77
N PRO A 12 -38.02 -5.11 22.85
CA PRO A 12 -38.30 -3.68 23.06
C PRO A 12 -37.04 -2.80 23.17
N GLY A 13 -35.97 -3.31 23.78
CA GLY A 13 -34.68 -2.61 23.91
C GLY A 13 -34.00 -2.41 22.56
N ILE A 14 -33.88 -3.48 21.78
CA ILE A 14 -33.24 -3.47 20.45
C ILE A 14 -34.06 -2.64 19.46
N ARG A 15 -35.40 -2.77 19.45
CA ARG A 15 -36.28 -1.93 18.64
C ARG A 15 -36.19 -0.44 19.02
N ARG A 16 -35.82 -0.11 20.27
CA ARG A 16 -35.58 1.28 20.68
C ARG A 16 -34.24 1.79 20.18
N LYS A 17 -33.17 0.98 20.30
CA LYS A 17 -31.82 1.26 19.74
C LYS A 17 -31.91 1.53 18.24
N LEU A 18 -32.44 0.58 17.47
CA LEU A 18 -32.61 0.69 16.01
C LEU A 18 -33.44 1.90 15.58
N ARG A 19 -34.48 2.28 16.34
CA ARG A 19 -35.26 3.50 16.08
C ARG A 19 -34.51 4.79 16.40
N GLY A 20 -33.62 4.75 17.39
CA GLY A 20 -32.73 5.87 17.70
C GLY A 20 -31.73 6.08 16.58
N GLU A 21 -31.07 5.00 16.15
CA GLU A 21 -30.10 5.00 15.05
C GLU A 21 -30.74 5.40 13.72
N SER A 22 -31.96 4.94 13.45
CA SER A 22 -32.68 5.31 12.21
C SER A 22 -33.11 6.76 12.12
N ARG A 23 -33.01 7.50 13.23
CA ARG A 23 -33.40 8.92 13.31
C ARG A 23 -32.18 9.81 13.39
N ILE A 24 -30.97 9.26 13.32
CA ILE A 24 -29.75 10.04 13.28
C ILE A 24 -29.78 10.91 12.02
N VAL A 25 -29.64 12.21 12.26
CA VAL A 25 -29.43 13.21 11.22
C VAL A 25 -27.98 13.64 11.37
N PRO A 26 -27.10 13.31 10.41
CA PRO A 26 -25.72 13.78 10.46
C PRO A 26 -25.67 15.31 10.39
N GLU A 27 -24.63 15.87 10.99
CA GLU A 27 -24.28 17.29 10.84
C GLU A 27 -23.97 17.61 9.37
N GLU A 28 -24.10 18.88 8.97
CA GLU A 28 -23.80 19.31 7.61
C GLU A 28 -22.36 18.93 7.21
N GLY A 29 -22.19 18.36 6.02
CA GLY A 29 -20.91 17.87 5.51
C GLY A 29 -20.57 16.43 5.91
N PHE A 30 -21.22 15.84 6.93
CA PHE A 30 -21.02 14.44 7.29
C PHE A 30 -21.89 13.50 6.44
N PRO A 31 -21.41 12.27 6.18
CA PRO A 31 -22.11 11.34 5.32
C PRO A 31 -23.37 10.79 6.01
N ARG A 32 -24.48 10.76 5.27
CA ARG A 32 -25.66 10.01 5.65
C ARG A 32 -25.51 8.58 5.17
N MET A 33 -25.38 7.64 6.11
CA MET A 33 -25.30 6.22 5.77
C MET A 33 -26.58 5.72 5.09
N GLY A 34 -26.41 4.63 4.34
CA GLY A 34 -27.45 3.96 3.57
C GLY A 34 -28.61 3.44 4.42
N PRO A 35 -29.69 2.98 3.77
CA PRO A 35 -30.91 2.57 4.44
C PRO A 35 -30.83 1.20 5.13
N ASP A 36 -29.72 0.48 5.02
CA ASP A 36 -29.53 -0.82 5.67
C ASP A 36 -28.74 -0.67 6.96
N HIS A 37 -29.13 -1.38 8.01
CA HIS A 37 -28.41 -1.36 9.29
C HIS A 37 -27.23 -2.33 9.25
N TYR A 38 -26.13 -2.06 9.97
CA TYR A 38 -24.96 -2.95 9.98
C TYR A 38 -25.28 -4.41 10.38
N PHE A 39 -26.34 -4.64 11.15
CA PHE A 39 -26.86 -6.00 11.44
C PHE A 39 -27.23 -6.79 10.19
N THR A 40 -27.74 -6.16 9.13
CA THR A 40 -28.07 -6.88 7.89
C THR A 40 -26.80 -7.34 7.17
N LEU A 41 -25.74 -6.53 7.23
CA LEU A 41 -24.43 -6.89 6.71
C LEU A 41 -23.77 -7.99 7.54
N LEU A 42 -23.78 -7.89 8.86
CA LEU A 42 -23.26 -8.95 9.75
C LEU A 42 -24.01 -10.27 9.55
N GLU A 43 -25.34 -10.25 9.44
CA GLU A 43 -26.13 -11.44 9.14
C GLU A 43 -25.74 -12.04 7.78
N ARG A 44 -25.54 -11.19 6.77
CA ARG A 44 -25.04 -11.60 5.46
C ARG A 44 -23.67 -12.27 5.58
N MET A 45 -22.73 -11.68 6.32
CA MET A 45 -21.40 -12.23 6.54
C MET A 45 -21.47 -13.61 7.20
N HIS A 46 -22.29 -13.80 8.24
CA HIS A 46 -22.49 -15.12 8.85
C HIS A 46 -23.05 -16.15 7.87
N ARG A 47 -24.02 -15.75 7.02
CA ARG A 47 -24.65 -16.64 6.05
C ARG A 47 -23.70 -17.04 4.91
N GLU A 48 -22.90 -16.10 4.41
CA GLU A 48 -22.06 -16.27 3.22
C GLU A 48 -20.68 -16.84 3.56
N LEU A 49 -20.03 -16.33 4.61
CA LEU A 49 -18.72 -16.83 5.06
C LEU A 49 -18.85 -18.18 5.78
N LYS A 50 -20.01 -18.47 6.38
CA LYS A 50 -20.28 -19.69 7.16
C LYS A 50 -19.14 -20.00 8.16
N PRO A 51 -18.78 -19.04 9.04
CA PRO A 51 -17.66 -19.21 9.95
C PRO A 51 -17.89 -20.42 10.86
N LYS A 52 -16.85 -21.20 11.15
CA LYS A 52 -16.91 -22.27 12.15
C LYS A 52 -16.78 -21.70 13.55
N THR A 53 -15.94 -20.68 13.69
CA THR A 53 -15.72 -19.97 14.96
C THR A 53 -15.87 -18.47 14.77
N TYR A 54 -16.65 -17.84 15.66
CA TYR A 54 -16.90 -16.40 15.67
C TYR A 54 -16.42 -15.76 16.97
N PHE A 55 -15.86 -14.56 16.88
CA PHE A 55 -15.43 -13.76 18.02
C PHE A 55 -16.09 -12.38 18.04
N GLU A 56 -16.55 -11.94 19.21
CA GLU A 56 -17.21 -10.63 19.37
C GLU A 56 -16.66 -9.88 20.58
N ILE A 57 -16.34 -8.60 20.38
CA ILE A 57 -16.01 -7.65 21.45
C ILE A 57 -17.10 -6.59 21.47
N GLY A 58 -17.66 -6.30 22.64
CA GLY A 58 -18.69 -5.26 22.82
C GLY A 58 -20.12 -5.77 22.63
N THR A 59 -20.40 -6.99 23.06
CA THR A 59 -21.70 -7.65 22.84
C THR A 59 -22.88 -6.96 23.50
N GLU A 60 -22.68 -6.31 24.64
CA GLU A 60 -23.68 -5.66 25.51
C GLU A 60 -25.05 -6.37 25.54
N SER A 61 -25.98 -6.00 24.64
CA SER A 61 -27.34 -6.54 24.59
C SER A 61 -27.49 -7.91 23.92
N GLY A 62 -26.44 -8.43 23.30
CA GLY A 62 -26.45 -9.69 22.54
C GLY A 62 -27.10 -9.60 21.16
N ALA A 63 -27.38 -8.39 20.65
CA ALA A 63 -28.13 -8.21 19.41
C ALA A 63 -27.33 -8.64 18.16
N SER A 64 -26.05 -8.27 18.10
CA SER A 64 -25.06 -8.73 17.11
C SER A 64 -24.79 -10.23 17.27
N LEU A 65 -24.48 -10.68 18.49
CA LEU A 65 -24.15 -12.09 18.77
C LEU A 65 -25.29 -13.07 18.44
N HIS A 66 -26.54 -12.62 18.52
CA HIS A 66 -27.71 -13.40 18.10
C HIS A 66 -27.67 -13.81 16.62
N LEU A 67 -27.00 -13.02 15.76
CA LEU A 67 -26.87 -13.30 14.33
C LEU A 67 -25.98 -14.52 14.05
N SER A 68 -25.02 -14.81 14.93
CA SER A 68 -24.14 -15.98 14.81
C SER A 68 -24.87 -17.28 15.12
N GLN A 69 -24.56 -18.35 14.39
CA GLN A 69 -25.07 -19.71 14.63
C GLN A 69 -23.94 -20.76 14.74
N CYS A 70 -22.69 -20.32 14.83
CA CYS A 70 -21.52 -21.18 14.98
C CYS A 70 -20.91 -21.09 16.38
N THR A 71 -19.83 -21.83 16.65
CA THR A 71 -19.13 -21.73 17.93
C THR A 71 -18.69 -20.29 18.15
N SER A 72 -19.16 -19.67 19.24
CA SER A 72 -18.99 -18.23 19.43
C SER A 72 -18.33 -17.90 20.76
N TYR A 73 -17.44 -16.90 20.70
CA TYR A 73 -16.71 -16.34 21.82
C TYR A 73 -17.09 -14.86 21.91
N ALA A 74 -17.54 -14.41 23.07
CA ALA A 74 -17.94 -13.02 23.25
C ALA A 74 -17.33 -12.45 24.52
N VAL A 75 -16.88 -11.20 24.43
CA VAL A 75 -16.31 -10.43 25.53
C VAL A 75 -17.06 -9.13 25.68
N ASP A 76 -17.47 -8.83 26.91
CA ASP A 76 -18.09 -7.56 27.23
C ASP A 76 -17.88 -7.22 28.71
N PRO A 77 -17.56 -5.95 29.08
CA PRO A 77 -17.43 -5.56 30.47
C PRO A 77 -18.71 -5.75 31.29
N THR A 78 -19.89 -5.66 30.66
CA THR A 78 -21.19 -5.78 31.30
C THR A 78 -22.26 -6.30 30.32
N PHE A 79 -22.36 -7.62 30.21
CA PHE A 79 -23.45 -8.24 29.46
C PHE A 79 -24.84 -7.82 30.00
N ARG A 80 -25.70 -7.37 29.09
CA ARG A 80 -27.10 -7.01 29.31
C ARG A 80 -27.99 -7.72 28.29
N LEU A 81 -27.80 -9.04 28.17
CA LEU A 81 -28.40 -9.87 27.13
C LEU A 81 -29.93 -9.71 27.10
N ALA A 82 -30.42 -9.23 25.97
CA ALA A 82 -31.85 -9.06 25.68
C ALA A 82 -32.30 -9.92 24.49
N ALA A 83 -31.36 -10.38 23.66
CA ALA A 83 -31.60 -11.35 22.59
C ALA A 83 -31.21 -12.78 23.02
N ASP A 84 -31.75 -13.77 22.31
CA ASP A 84 -31.34 -15.18 22.47
C ASP A 84 -29.95 -15.39 21.84
N VAL A 85 -28.90 -15.28 22.64
CA VAL A 85 -27.53 -15.47 22.15
C VAL A 85 -27.12 -16.94 22.03
N THR A 86 -27.88 -17.88 22.60
CA THR A 86 -27.58 -19.31 22.52
C THR A 86 -27.98 -19.85 21.15
N GLY A 87 -29.21 -19.60 20.70
CA GLY A 87 -29.69 -20.05 19.39
C GLY A 87 -29.39 -21.53 19.12
N THR A 88 -28.79 -21.84 17.97
CA THR A 88 -28.33 -23.19 17.61
C THR A 88 -26.82 -23.36 17.64
N LYS A 89 -26.10 -22.50 18.37
CA LYS A 89 -24.63 -22.53 18.43
C LYS A 89 -24.16 -23.85 19.08
N PRO A 90 -23.17 -24.55 18.50
CA PRO A 90 -22.61 -25.76 19.11
C PRO A 90 -22.00 -25.49 20.50
N GLU A 91 -21.27 -24.39 20.62
CA GLU A 91 -20.65 -23.93 21.86
C GLU A 91 -20.74 -22.39 21.94
N LEU A 92 -20.94 -21.87 23.16
CA LEU A 92 -21.00 -20.45 23.43
C LEU A 92 -20.16 -20.13 24.67
N TYR A 93 -19.17 -19.27 24.50
CA TYR A 93 -18.27 -18.82 25.55
C TYR A 93 -18.47 -17.32 25.78
N LEU A 94 -18.88 -16.95 26.99
CA LEU A 94 -19.10 -15.57 27.40
C LEU A 94 -18.09 -15.19 28.48
N PHE A 95 -17.26 -14.18 28.22
CA PHE A 95 -16.26 -13.68 29.17
C PHE A 95 -16.64 -12.27 29.59
N GLN A 96 -17.07 -12.11 30.83
CA GLN A 96 -17.43 -10.80 31.36
C GLN A 96 -16.18 -10.09 31.88
N GLY A 97 -15.77 -9.02 31.19
CA GLY A 97 -14.53 -8.30 31.42
C GLY A 97 -14.17 -7.43 30.22
N THR A 98 -13.10 -6.65 30.34
CA THR A 98 -12.56 -5.91 29.19
C THR A 98 -11.89 -6.84 28.19
N SER A 99 -11.76 -6.39 26.94
CA SER A 99 -11.02 -7.13 25.92
C SER A 99 -9.54 -7.29 26.29
N ASP A 100 -8.90 -6.27 26.87
CA ASP A 100 -7.53 -6.33 27.38
C ASP A 100 -7.38 -7.47 28.42
N GLU A 101 -8.26 -7.53 29.42
CA GLU A 101 -8.26 -8.62 30.43
C GLU A 101 -8.47 -9.99 29.79
N PHE A 102 -9.33 -10.10 28.78
CA PHE A 102 -9.56 -11.35 28.06
C PHE A 102 -8.30 -11.82 27.32
N PHE A 103 -7.63 -10.92 26.59
CA PHE A 103 -6.42 -11.26 25.83
C PHE A 103 -5.20 -11.53 26.72
N GLU A 104 -5.11 -10.89 27.89
CA GLU A 104 -4.09 -11.17 28.90
C GLU A 104 -4.36 -12.47 29.67
N SER A 105 -5.58 -13.00 29.63
CA SER A 105 -5.95 -14.21 30.37
C SER A 105 -5.31 -15.49 29.81
N ASP A 106 -5.19 -16.49 30.67
CA ASP A 106 -4.77 -17.84 30.29
C ASP A 106 -5.81 -18.59 29.43
N MET A 107 -7.03 -18.07 29.28
CA MET A 107 -8.12 -18.78 28.61
C MET A 107 -7.80 -19.05 27.15
N LEU A 108 -7.29 -18.05 26.43
CA LEU A 108 -6.89 -18.21 25.03
C LEU A 108 -5.73 -19.20 24.85
N ARG A 109 -4.83 -19.32 25.83
CA ARG A 109 -3.76 -20.33 25.80
C ARG A 109 -4.29 -21.74 26.06
N ARG A 110 -5.35 -21.89 26.86
CA ARG A 110 -5.94 -23.20 27.20
C ARG A 110 -6.90 -23.70 26.13
N MET A 111 -7.67 -22.80 25.53
CA MET A 111 -8.68 -23.11 24.52
C MET A 111 -8.11 -23.10 23.10
N ASP A 112 -7.05 -22.31 22.90
CA ASP A 112 -6.37 -22.08 21.61
C ASP A 112 -7.32 -21.91 20.42
N PRO A 113 -8.31 -20.99 20.51
CA PRO A 113 -9.27 -20.83 19.44
C PRO A 113 -8.60 -20.16 18.24
N SER A 114 -9.08 -20.52 17.04
CA SER A 114 -8.85 -19.77 15.82
C SER A 114 -10.19 -19.33 15.24
N PHE A 115 -10.27 -18.05 14.87
CA PHE A 115 -11.51 -17.38 14.49
C PHE A 115 -11.59 -17.18 12.97
N ASP A 116 -12.77 -17.42 12.39
CA ASP A 116 -13.03 -17.19 10.96
C ASP A 116 -13.67 -15.82 10.71
N LEU A 117 -14.41 -15.31 11.70
CA LEU A 117 -15.04 -14.00 11.67
C LEU A 117 -14.94 -13.36 13.06
N ALA A 118 -14.51 -12.11 13.12
CA ALA A 118 -14.56 -11.31 14.34
C ALA A 118 -15.36 -10.01 14.13
N PHE A 119 -16.04 -9.54 15.18
CA PHE A 119 -16.72 -8.24 15.21
C PHE A 119 -16.23 -7.43 16.42
N LEU A 120 -15.73 -6.22 16.15
CA LEU A 120 -15.14 -5.33 17.15
C LEU A 120 -16.02 -4.08 17.29
N ASP A 121 -16.71 -3.95 18.42
CA ASP A 121 -17.64 -2.87 18.77
C ASP A 121 -17.47 -2.50 20.26
N GLY A 122 -16.21 -2.41 20.70
CA GLY A 122 -15.82 -2.25 22.11
C GLY A 122 -15.76 -0.78 22.57
N MET A 123 -14.61 -0.36 23.10
CA MET A 123 -14.40 1.03 23.52
C MET A 123 -14.12 1.92 22.31
N HIS A 124 -14.80 3.06 22.21
CA HIS A 124 -14.72 3.97 21.06
C HIS A 124 -13.52 4.92 21.11
N LEU A 125 -12.39 4.45 21.63
CA LEU A 125 -11.13 5.16 21.65
C LEU A 125 -10.14 4.39 20.76
N PHE A 126 -9.49 5.08 19.83
CA PHE A 126 -8.73 4.43 18.75
C PHE A 126 -7.65 3.48 19.28
N GLU A 127 -7.02 3.79 20.42
CA GLU A 127 -5.97 2.96 20.96
C GLU A 127 -6.48 1.62 21.52
N PHE A 128 -7.77 1.56 21.90
CA PHE A 128 -8.43 0.34 22.34
C PHE A 128 -8.84 -0.50 21.13
N LEU A 129 -9.52 0.10 20.15
CA LEU A 129 -9.87 -0.62 18.91
C LEU A 129 -8.62 -1.13 18.18
N LEU A 130 -7.51 -0.39 18.22
CA LEU A 130 -6.24 -0.84 17.66
C LEU A 130 -5.70 -2.08 18.38
N ARG A 131 -5.74 -2.13 19.73
CA ARG A 131 -5.36 -3.34 20.49
C ARG A 131 -6.32 -4.49 20.21
N ASP A 132 -7.61 -4.22 20.14
CA ASP A 132 -8.64 -5.22 19.80
C ASP A 132 -8.37 -5.83 18.43
N PHE A 133 -8.03 -5.02 17.43
CA PHE A 133 -7.65 -5.49 16.09
C PHE A 133 -6.38 -6.36 16.16
N MET A 134 -5.30 -5.85 16.75
CA MET A 134 -4.01 -6.54 16.84
C MET A 134 -4.12 -7.89 17.55
N ASN A 135 -4.83 -7.93 18.67
CA ASN A 135 -4.98 -9.14 19.45
C ASN A 135 -5.95 -10.14 18.80
N SER A 136 -6.98 -9.65 18.11
CA SER A 136 -7.86 -10.50 17.32
C SER A 136 -7.13 -11.11 16.13
N GLU A 137 -6.36 -10.32 15.36
CA GLU A 137 -5.63 -10.77 14.16
C GLU A 137 -4.72 -11.97 14.47
N LYS A 138 -4.00 -11.95 15.60
CA LYS A 138 -3.15 -13.06 16.08
C LYS A 138 -3.91 -14.39 16.28
N ARG A 139 -5.24 -14.35 16.34
CA ARG A 139 -6.14 -15.49 16.53
C ARG A 139 -7.02 -15.76 15.32
N MET A 140 -6.91 -14.99 14.25
CA MET A 140 -7.70 -15.22 13.04
C MET A 140 -7.10 -16.33 12.19
N THR A 141 -7.94 -17.02 11.43
CA THR A 141 -7.46 -17.87 10.33
C THR A 141 -6.94 -16.98 9.19
N PRO A 142 -6.01 -17.46 8.33
CA PRO A 142 -5.49 -16.67 7.21
C PRO A 142 -6.57 -16.20 6.20
N THR A 143 -7.69 -16.92 6.11
CA THR A 143 -8.85 -16.57 5.28
C THR A 143 -9.94 -15.84 6.06
N GLY A 144 -9.68 -15.54 7.33
CA GLY A 144 -10.63 -14.93 8.24
C GLY A 144 -10.90 -13.46 7.92
N CYS A 145 -11.91 -12.91 8.58
CA CYS A 145 -12.33 -11.53 8.39
C CYS A 145 -12.61 -10.85 9.73
N ILE A 146 -12.22 -9.58 9.87
CA ILE A 146 -12.54 -8.74 11.03
C ILE A 146 -13.48 -7.62 10.57
N ALA A 147 -14.61 -7.45 11.24
CA ALA A 147 -15.51 -6.32 11.08
C ALA A 147 -15.34 -5.33 12.24
N MET A 148 -15.20 -4.02 11.95
CA MET A 148 -15.08 -2.97 12.96
C MET A 148 -16.20 -1.94 12.77
N HIS A 149 -16.88 -1.60 13.86
CA HIS A 149 -18.00 -0.67 13.87
C HIS A 149 -17.56 0.77 14.22
N ASP A 150 -18.44 1.74 14.00
CA ASP A 150 -18.28 3.14 14.42
C ASP A 150 -17.12 3.93 13.80
N CYS A 151 -16.49 3.42 12.74
CA CYS A 151 -15.39 4.10 12.07
C CYS A 151 -15.79 5.28 11.17
N VAL A 152 -17.08 5.52 10.90
CA VAL A 152 -17.53 6.68 10.12
C VAL A 152 -18.32 7.66 11.00
N PRO A 153 -17.76 8.84 11.30
CA PRO A 153 -18.43 9.81 12.15
C PRO A 153 -19.64 10.47 11.45
N MET A 154 -20.62 10.88 12.23
CA MET A 154 -21.83 11.59 11.77
C MET A 154 -21.92 13.05 12.23
N SER A 155 -21.01 13.51 13.08
CA SER A 155 -20.89 14.91 13.52
C SER A 155 -19.52 15.13 14.18
N MET A 156 -19.12 16.38 14.37
CA MET A 156 -17.88 16.70 15.09
C MET A 156 -17.94 16.20 16.53
N ALA A 157 -19.06 16.42 17.22
CA ALA A 157 -19.25 15.99 18.60
C ALA A 157 -19.27 14.45 18.76
N ALA A 158 -19.78 13.73 17.75
CA ALA A 158 -19.78 12.27 17.77
C ALA A 158 -18.37 11.68 17.64
N ALA A 159 -17.48 12.39 16.92
CA ALA A 159 -16.09 12.00 16.66
C ALA A 159 -15.10 12.45 17.75
N ASP A 160 -15.58 13.19 18.75
CA ASP A 160 -14.77 13.70 19.84
C ASP A 160 -14.35 12.55 20.77
N ARG A 161 -13.12 12.64 21.27
CA ARG A 161 -12.58 11.68 22.21
C ARG A 161 -13.34 11.68 23.53
N ASP A 162 -13.72 12.86 24.01
CA ASP A 162 -14.45 13.02 25.27
C ASP A 162 -15.95 13.06 25.03
N TRP A 163 -16.66 12.03 25.50
CA TRP A 163 -18.11 11.93 25.26
C TRP A 163 -18.91 12.91 26.14
N ASP A 164 -19.33 14.03 25.55
CA ASP A 164 -20.35 14.91 26.15
C ASP A 164 -21.77 14.49 25.75
N LYS A 165 -22.43 13.77 26.67
CA LYS A 165 -23.83 13.31 26.53
C LYS A 165 -24.86 14.44 26.44
N THR A 166 -24.50 15.66 26.82
CA THR A 166 -25.36 16.84 26.70
C THR A 166 -25.35 17.41 25.27
N VAL A 167 -24.26 17.21 24.54
CA VAL A 167 -24.08 17.66 23.15
C VAL A 167 -24.55 16.60 22.16
N THR A 168 -24.13 15.34 22.32
CA THR A 168 -24.53 14.24 21.43
C THR A 168 -24.91 12.98 22.19
N ARG A 169 -25.96 12.32 21.71
CA ARG A 169 -26.37 10.99 22.17
C ARG A 169 -25.74 9.85 21.36
N GLN A 170 -25.09 10.17 20.26
CA GLN A 170 -24.44 9.24 19.34
C GLN A 170 -22.94 9.55 19.38
N TRP A 171 -22.18 8.63 19.96
CA TRP A 171 -20.75 8.81 20.16
C TRP A 171 -20.02 7.62 19.55
N VAL A 172 -19.25 7.91 18.51
CA VAL A 172 -18.39 6.95 17.82
C VAL A 172 -16.92 7.13 18.22
N GLY A 173 -16.64 8.18 18.99
CA GLY A 173 -15.31 8.54 19.45
C GLY A 173 -14.31 8.72 18.31
N ASP A 174 -13.04 8.45 18.59
CA ASP A 174 -11.96 8.72 17.64
C ASP A 174 -11.47 7.48 16.88
N VAL A 175 -12.27 6.40 16.85
CA VAL A 175 -11.92 5.12 16.20
C VAL A 175 -11.78 5.19 14.67
N TRP A 176 -12.32 6.23 14.03
CA TRP A 176 -12.06 6.53 12.62
C TRP A 176 -10.56 6.61 12.31
N LYS A 177 -9.73 6.97 13.30
CA LYS A 177 -8.26 6.97 13.18
C LYS A 177 -7.70 5.57 12.89
N VAL A 178 -8.32 4.51 13.39
CA VAL A 178 -7.85 3.13 13.17
C VAL A 178 -7.84 2.77 11.70
N VAL A 179 -8.85 3.21 10.93
CA VAL A 179 -8.87 3.01 9.47
C VAL A 179 -7.64 3.64 8.82
N LEU A 180 -7.31 4.87 9.20
CA LEU A 180 -6.15 5.59 8.65
C LEU A 180 -4.81 4.97 9.11
N ILE A 181 -4.74 4.54 10.38
CA ILE A 181 -3.57 3.85 10.95
C ILE A 181 -3.34 2.54 10.20
N LEU A 182 -4.37 1.72 9.99
CA LEU A 182 -4.24 0.45 9.27
C LEU A 182 -3.84 0.69 7.82
N ARG A 183 -4.42 1.66 7.10
CA ARG A 183 -3.96 2.01 5.73
C ARG A 183 -2.49 2.43 5.69
N LYS A 184 -2.01 3.10 6.74
CA LYS A 184 -0.62 3.57 6.83
C LYS A 184 0.37 2.46 7.20
N TYR A 185 0.07 1.67 8.22
CA TYR A 185 1.01 0.70 8.82
C TYR A 185 0.81 -0.72 8.30
N ARG A 186 -0.35 -1.01 7.73
CA ARG A 186 -0.74 -2.32 7.18
C ARG A 186 -1.36 -2.19 5.78
N PRO A 187 -0.62 -1.65 4.80
CA PRO A 187 -1.10 -1.49 3.42
C PRO A 187 -1.31 -2.84 2.70
N ASP A 188 -0.92 -3.95 3.34
CA ASP A 188 -1.20 -5.32 2.92
C ASP A 188 -2.65 -5.75 3.18
N LEU A 189 -3.37 -5.11 4.11
CA LEU A 189 -4.75 -5.45 4.43
C LEU A 189 -5.71 -5.03 3.32
N TYR A 190 -6.69 -5.88 3.04
CA TYR A 190 -7.85 -5.50 2.23
C TYR A 190 -8.92 -4.94 3.15
N MET A 191 -9.22 -3.65 3.01
CA MET A 191 -10.14 -2.95 3.90
C MET A 191 -11.20 -2.17 3.13
N GLU A 192 -12.46 -2.53 3.37
CA GLU A 192 -13.63 -1.91 2.75
C GLU A 192 -14.45 -1.20 3.84
N VAL A 193 -14.83 0.06 3.63
CA VAL A 193 -15.75 0.79 4.51
C VAL A 193 -17.13 0.74 3.86
N VAL A 194 -18.04 -0.10 4.38
CA VAL A 194 -19.33 -0.36 3.75
C VAL A 194 -20.39 0.62 4.24
N ASN A 195 -21.18 1.18 3.31
CA ASN A 195 -22.23 2.16 3.55
C ASN A 195 -23.49 1.54 4.19
N VAL A 196 -23.41 1.28 5.50
CA VAL A 196 -24.52 0.81 6.34
C VAL A 196 -24.72 1.72 7.55
N ALA A 197 -25.96 1.89 7.98
CA ALA A 197 -26.31 2.69 9.15
C ALA A 197 -25.91 2.01 10.46
N PRO A 198 -25.57 2.79 11.50
CA PRO A 198 -25.55 4.26 11.52
C PRO A 198 -24.23 4.91 11.08
N SER A 199 -23.12 4.17 11.13
CA SER A 199 -21.73 4.70 11.10
C SER A 199 -20.79 3.88 10.21
N GLY A 200 -21.36 3.20 9.22
CA GLY A 200 -20.63 2.27 8.35
C GLY A 200 -20.24 0.98 9.06
N LEU A 201 -19.67 0.06 8.30
CA LEU A 201 -18.99 -1.11 8.86
C LEU A 201 -17.70 -1.34 8.08
N VAL A 202 -16.57 -1.36 8.77
CA VAL A 202 -15.27 -1.64 8.15
C VAL A 202 -15.06 -3.14 8.12
N VAL A 203 -14.73 -3.68 6.96
CA VAL A 203 -14.48 -5.10 6.75
C VAL A 203 -13.03 -5.29 6.34
N VAL A 204 -12.26 -6.02 7.14
CA VAL A 204 -10.82 -6.24 6.97
C VAL A 204 -10.53 -7.71 6.64
N ARG A 205 -9.70 -7.95 5.63
CA ARG A 205 -9.25 -9.27 5.14
C ARG A 205 -7.75 -9.24 4.81
N ASN A 206 -7.21 -10.39 4.40
CA ASN A 206 -5.77 -10.62 4.18
C ASN A 206 -4.96 -10.46 5.47
N LEU A 207 -5.49 -11.05 6.55
CA LEU A 207 -4.95 -10.97 7.89
C LEU A 207 -3.68 -11.84 8.00
N ASP A 208 -2.69 -11.36 8.75
CA ASP A 208 -1.45 -12.10 9.03
C ASP A 208 -1.28 -12.21 10.55
N PRO A 209 -1.65 -13.37 11.15
CA PRO A 209 -1.53 -13.59 12.59
C PRO A 209 -0.09 -13.49 13.13
N THR A 210 0.92 -13.52 12.26
CA THR A 210 2.34 -13.42 12.64
C THR A 210 2.87 -11.99 12.52
N ASN A 211 2.08 -11.07 11.97
CA ASN A 211 2.46 -9.68 11.82
C ASN A 211 2.53 -9.00 13.20
N SER A 212 3.61 -8.24 13.42
CA SER A 212 3.88 -7.54 14.69
C SER A 212 4.26 -6.07 14.49
N ILE A 213 4.01 -5.51 13.29
CA ILE A 213 4.38 -4.11 13.03
C ILE A 213 3.57 -3.15 13.90
N LEU A 214 2.29 -3.44 14.10
CA LEU A 214 1.40 -2.64 14.95
C LEU A 214 1.78 -2.78 16.42
N ASP A 215 2.22 -3.95 16.88
CA ASP A 215 2.76 -4.16 18.22
C ASP A 215 4.02 -3.32 18.44
N THR A 216 4.94 -3.38 17.48
CA THR A 216 6.23 -2.69 17.54
C THR A 216 6.06 -1.17 17.53
N GLU A 217 5.14 -0.66 16.71
CA GLU A 217 4.90 0.77 16.56
C GLU A 217 3.82 1.31 17.51
N TYR A 218 3.21 0.46 18.36
CA TYR A 218 2.01 0.81 19.14
C TYR A 218 2.17 2.11 19.93
N ASP A 219 3.21 2.22 20.76
CA ASP A 219 3.45 3.40 21.61
C ASP A 219 3.65 4.68 20.79
N ARG A 220 4.27 4.55 19.62
CA ARG A 220 4.47 5.67 18.70
C ARG A 220 3.15 6.06 18.04
N ILE A 221 2.38 5.08 17.55
CA ILE A 221 1.05 5.30 16.98
C ILE A 221 0.17 6.02 17.99
N VAL A 222 0.08 5.51 19.23
CA VAL A 222 -0.72 6.16 20.27
C VAL A 222 -0.26 7.59 20.51
N ARG A 223 1.05 7.82 20.65
CA ARG A 223 1.60 9.17 20.89
C ARG A 223 1.30 10.16 19.77
N ASP A 224 1.46 9.72 18.52
CA ASP A 224 1.33 10.59 17.35
C ASP A 224 -0.15 10.87 17.01
N TRP A 225 -1.01 9.85 17.13
CA TRP A 225 -2.42 9.93 16.73
C TRP A 225 -3.37 10.42 17.84
N SER A 226 -2.96 10.35 19.12
CA SER A 226 -3.77 10.89 20.23
C SER A 226 -3.98 12.39 20.12
N LYS A 227 -3.04 13.12 19.51
CA LYS A 227 -3.10 14.58 19.38
C LYS A 227 -3.90 15.05 18.15
N LEU A 228 -4.18 14.15 17.21
CA LEU A 228 -4.89 14.50 15.99
C LEU A 228 -6.39 14.62 16.28
N SER A 229 -6.96 15.79 16.04
CA SER A 229 -8.41 15.99 16.05
C SER A 229 -9.00 15.87 14.65
N LEU A 230 -10.31 15.61 14.54
CA LEU A 230 -10.99 15.63 13.25
C LEU A 230 -10.96 17.03 12.60
N ALA A 231 -10.96 18.09 13.42
CA ALA A 231 -10.86 19.47 12.94
C ALA A 231 -9.50 19.72 12.27
N ASP A 232 -8.41 19.20 12.84
CA ASP A 232 -7.07 19.33 12.28
C ASP A 232 -6.87 18.44 11.04
N TYR A 233 -7.48 17.24 11.03
CA TYR A 233 -7.38 16.32 9.89
C TYR A 233 -8.15 16.81 8.65
N GLY A 234 -9.32 17.42 8.90
CA GLY A 234 -10.24 17.91 7.89
C GLY A 234 -11.24 16.85 7.42
N LEU A 235 -12.53 17.19 7.53
CA LEU A 235 -13.63 16.29 7.15
C LEU A 235 -13.59 15.85 5.67
N PRO A 236 -13.39 16.74 4.66
CA PRO A 236 -13.35 16.29 3.27
C PRO A 236 -12.27 15.25 3.02
N ARG A 237 -11.08 15.47 3.59
CA ARG A 237 -9.96 14.53 3.50
C ARG A 237 -10.30 13.20 4.18
N LEU A 238 -10.93 13.22 5.36
CA LEU A 238 -11.38 11.98 6.01
C LEU A 238 -12.32 11.20 5.10
N LEU A 239 -13.30 11.85 4.47
CA LEU A 239 -14.28 11.15 3.63
C LEU A 239 -13.62 10.51 2.40
N ASP A 240 -12.68 11.21 1.76
CA ASP A 240 -11.88 10.66 0.67
C ASP A 240 -11.03 9.47 1.15
N ASP A 241 -10.40 9.60 2.33
CA ASP A 241 -9.57 8.56 2.93
C ASP A 241 -10.36 7.42 3.58
N LEU A 242 -11.68 7.53 3.74
CA LEU A 242 -12.54 6.41 4.13
C LEU A 242 -12.96 5.60 2.91
N ASP A 243 -13.15 6.25 1.76
CA ASP A 243 -13.55 5.62 0.50
C ASP A 243 -14.77 4.70 0.69
N ILE A 244 -15.89 5.31 1.11
CA ILE A 244 -17.09 4.60 1.55
C ILE A 244 -17.77 3.92 0.36
N GLN A 245 -17.83 2.59 0.39
CA GLN A 245 -18.38 1.76 -0.66
C GLN A 245 -19.90 1.54 -0.50
N PRO A 246 -20.69 1.50 -1.59
CA PRO A 246 -22.10 1.13 -1.53
C PRO A 246 -22.34 -0.23 -0.85
N ASN A 247 -23.44 -0.36 -0.11
CA ASN A 247 -23.91 -1.66 0.35
C ASN A 247 -24.71 -2.36 -0.77
N ASP A 248 -24.01 -2.90 -1.78
CA ASP A 248 -24.69 -3.59 -2.87
C ASP A 248 -25.32 -4.90 -2.36
N THR A 249 -26.66 -5.01 -2.45
CA THR A 249 -27.46 -6.15 -1.98
C THR A 249 -27.59 -7.27 -3.01
N ASN A 250 -26.86 -7.22 -4.12
CA ASN A 250 -26.88 -8.25 -5.16
C ASN A 250 -25.59 -9.07 -5.12
N ASP A 251 -25.50 -10.01 -4.19
CA ASP A 251 -24.64 -11.19 -4.34
C ASP A 251 -25.16 -12.32 -3.46
N GLY A 252 -26.21 -12.97 -3.94
CA GLY A 252 -26.43 -14.37 -3.58
C GLY A 252 -25.60 -15.23 -4.51
N GLN A 253 -24.46 -15.74 -4.03
CA GLN A 253 -23.89 -17.09 -4.29
C GLN A 253 -22.40 -17.18 -3.90
N HIS A 254 -22.12 -17.78 -2.75
CA HIS A 254 -20.87 -18.51 -2.52
C HIS A 254 -21.18 -20.01 -2.33
N GLY A 255 -20.76 -20.81 -3.31
CA GLY A 255 -20.83 -22.27 -3.30
C GLY A 255 -20.89 -22.91 -4.70
N GLU A 256 -19.95 -22.57 -5.60
CA GLU A 256 -19.71 -23.11 -6.97
C GLU A 256 -20.86 -23.07 -8.01
N PRO A 257 -20.53 -23.29 -9.30
CA PRO A 257 -20.32 -22.30 -10.36
C PRO A 257 -21.62 -21.65 -10.89
N VAL A 258 -21.60 -20.32 -11.02
CA VAL A 258 -22.70 -19.49 -11.54
C VAL A 258 -22.85 -19.67 -13.08
N PRO A 259 -24.03 -20.04 -13.62
CA PRO A 259 -24.33 -19.85 -15.02
C PRO A 259 -24.85 -18.42 -15.28
N ALA A 260 -23.95 -17.61 -15.85
CA ALA A 260 -24.15 -16.53 -16.81
C ALA A 260 -25.51 -15.78 -16.86
N ARG A 261 -25.55 -14.57 -16.25
CA ARG A 261 -25.59 -13.26 -16.94
C ARG A 261 -26.23 -12.14 -16.08
N ARG A 262 -25.39 -11.44 -15.32
CA ARG A 262 -25.20 -9.99 -15.52
C ARG A 262 -23.85 -9.86 -16.23
N LYS A 263 -23.71 -8.99 -17.23
CA LYS A 263 -22.41 -8.79 -17.91
C LYS A 263 -21.40 -8.42 -16.83
N THR A 264 -20.57 -9.38 -16.45
CA THR A 264 -19.38 -9.16 -15.64
C THR A 264 -18.61 -8.06 -16.35
N GLN A 265 -18.37 -6.95 -15.65
CA GLN A 265 -17.33 -6.04 -16.10
C GLN A 265 -16.07 -6.90 -16.05
N LYS A 266 -15.51 -7.23 -17.22
CA LYS A 266 -14.31 -8.06 -17.33
C LYS A 266 -13.27 -7.47 -16.38
N ALA A 267 -12.73 -8.28 -15.47
CA ALA A 267 -11.65 -7.84 -14.59
C ALA A 267 -10.56 -7.24 -15.50
N ARG A 268 -10.27 -5.96 -15.28
CA ARG A 268 -9.44 -5.22 -16.21
C ARG A 268 -8.04 -5.82 -16.21
N SER A 269 -7.39 -5.80 -17.37
CA SER A 269 -6.19 -6.59 -17.61
C SER A 269 -5.12 -5.79 -18.35
N ILE A 270 -3.87 -5.87 -17.90
CA ILE A 270 -2.73 -5.18 -18.49
C ILE A 270 -1.64 -6.18 -18.88
N ALA A 271 -1.21 -6.15 -20.15
CA ALA A 271 0.01 -6.84 -20.57
C ALA A 271 1.21 -5.89 -20.38
N ILE A 272 2.08 -6.21 -19.43
CA ILE A 272 3.27 -5.42 -19.11
C ILE A 272 4.46 -5.97 -19.91
N LYS A 273 4.92 -5.21 -20.89
CA LYS A 273 5.95 -5.63 -21.86
C LYS A 273 7.28 -4.99 -21.50
N THR A 274 8.28 -5.83 -21.25
CA THR A 274 9.65 -5.42 -20.88
C THR A 274 10.65 -5.69 -22.01
N ALA A 275 11.73 -4.92 -22.03
CA ALA A 275 12.85 -5.01 -22.98
C ALA A 275 13.75 -6.26 -22.82
N VAL A 276 13.42 -7.17 -21.90
CA VAL A 276 14.28 -8.31 -21.57
C VAL A 276 14.37 -9.27 -22.75
N LYS A 277 15.59 -9.53 -23.23
CA LYS A 277 15.80 -10.21 -24.51
C LYS A 277 15.45 -11.70 -24.53
N SER A 278 15.41 -12.35 -23.36
CA SER A 278 15.11 -13.78 -23.28
C SER A 278 14.61 -14.20 -21.90
N ARG A 279 13.85 -15.31 -21.85
CA ARG A 279 13.37 -15.93 -20.60
C ARG A 279 14.50 -16.25 -19.61
N ARG A 280 15.68 -16.65 -20.10
CA ARG A 280 16.86 -16.97 -19.25
C ARG A 280 17.46 -15.74 -18.58
N GLN A 281 17.28 -14.55 -19.18
CA GLN A 281 17.87 -13.31 -18.70
C GLN A 281 17.00 -12.54 -17.71
N ARG A 282 15.71 -12.87 -17.59
CA ARG A 282 14.74 -12.25 -16.67
C ARG A 282 15.31 -11.95 -15.29
N ARG A 283 15.91 -12.96 -14.66
CA ARG A 283 16.45 -12.84 -13.29
C ARG A 283 17.55 -11.78 -13.13
N TYR A 284 18.25 -11.42 -14.20
CA TYR A 284 19.42 -10.52 -14.15
C TYR A 284 19.10 -9.07 -14.58
N TRP A 285 17.86 -8.79 -14.96
CA TRP A 285 17.47 -7.47 -15.47
C TRP A 285 16.58 -6.75 -14.47
N GLY A 286 16.98 -5.54 -14.09
CA GLY A 286 16.19 -4.68 -13.19
C GLY A 286 14.78 -4.43 -13.73
N ASP A 287 14.65 -4.22 -15.05
CA ASP A 287 13.36 -4.01 -15.73
C ASP A 287 12.36 -5.15 -15.50
N TRP A 288 12.84 -6.39 -15.39
CA TRP A 288 11.99 -7.54 -15.10
C TRP A 288 11.42 -7.46 -13.67
N HIS A 289 12.29 -7.22 -12.69
CA HIS A 289 11.89 -7.10 -11.29
C HIS A 289 11.03 -5.86 -11.04
N PHE A 290 11.31 -4.76 -11.74
CA PHE A 290 10.48 -3.55 -11.76
C PHE A 290 9.07 -3.87 -12.26
N ALA A 291 8.96 -4.56 -13.40
CA ALA A 291 7.66 -4.96 -13.96
C ALA A 291 6.91 -5.97 -13.10
N LEU A 292 7.60 -6.95 -12.48
CA LEU A 292 6.99 -7.90 -11.56
C LEU A 292 6.43 -7.22 -10.31
N SER A 293 7.24 -6.36 -9.66
CA SER A 293 6.79 -5.64 -8.46
C SER A 293 5.60 -4.72 -8.76
N PHE A 294 5.57 -4.14 -9.97
CA PHE A 294 4.43 -3.36 -10.44
C PHE A 294 3.20 -4.23 -10.76
N SER A 295 3.40 -5.42 -11.35
CA SER A 295 2.35 -6.43 -11.58
C SER A 295 1.68 -6.82 -10.26
N GLU A 296 2.47 -7.16 -9.25
CA GLU A 296 1.96 -7.51 -7.92
C GLU A 296 1.16 -6.36 -7.29
N ALA A 297 1.61 -5.11 -7.48
CA ALA A 297 0.88 -3.93 -7.00
C ALA A 297 -0.45 -3.71 -7.75
N LEU A 298 -0.51 -3.99 -9.06
CA LEU A 298 -1.74 -3.93 -9.87
C LEU A 298 -2.73 -5.04 -9.48
N GLU A 299 -2.22 -6.25 -9.25
CA GLU A 299 -3.02 -7.41 -8.83
C GLU A 299 -3.69 -7.17 -7.46
N ARG A 300 -2.98 -6.52 -6.52
CA ARG A 300 -3.57 -6.08 -5.24
C ARG A 300 -4.66 -5.02 -5.41
N GLN A 301 -4.72 -4.30 -6.54
CA GLN A 301 -5.78 -3.36 -6.91
C GLN A 301 -6.90 -4.01 -7.75
N GLY A 302 -6.88 -5.34 -7.89
CA GLY A 302 -7.88 -6.07 -8.67
C GLY A 302 -7.70 -5.98 -10.19
N ILE A 303 -6.55 -5.49 -10.67
CA ILE A 303 -6.19 -5.48 -12.09
C ILE A 303 -5.34 -6.71 -12.38
N ASN A 304 -5.79 -7.57 -13.29
CA ASN A 304 -4.99 -8.69 -13.76
C ASN A 304 -3.80 -8.17 -14.56
N SER A 305 -2.61 -8.71 -14.33
CA SER A 305 -1.43 -8.34 -15.11
C SER A 305 -0.61 -9.53 -15.56
N HIS A 306 0.04 -9.36 -16.71
CA HIS A 306 0.92 -10.36 -17.28
C HIS A 306 2.22 -9.71 -17.73
N VAL A 307 3.33 -10.05 -17.06
CA VAL A 307 4.66 -9.55 -17.43
C VAL A 307 5.27 -10.41 -18.54
N GLN A 308 5.65 -9.75 -19.63
CA GLN A 308 6.20 -10.37 -20.82
C GLN A 308 7.62 -9.86 -21.10
N CYS A 309 8.51 -10.76 -21.49
CA CYS A 309 9.81 -10.42 -22.07
C CYS A 309 9.72 -10.42 -23.60
N LEU A 310 10.76 -9.95 -24.28
CA LEU A 310 10.72 -9.70 -25.73
C LEU A 310 10.13 -10.84 -26.58
N PRO A 311 10.57 -12.10 -26.44
CA PRO A 311 10.08 -13.17 -27.31
C PRO A 311 8.59 -13.49 -27.12
N GLU A 312 7.97 -12.91 -26.08
CA GLU A 312 6.61 -13.20 -25.64
C GLU A 312 5.65 -12.06 -25.99
N TRP A 313 6.17 -10.94 -26.50
CA TRP A 313 5.37 -9.75 -26.78
C TRP A 313 4.22 -10.01 -27.78
N GLU A 314 4.41 -10.98 -28.68
CA GLU A 314 3.45 -11.36 -29.72
C GLU A 314 2.67 -12.65 -29.38
N GLU A 315 2.82 -13.20 -28.17
CA GLU A 315 2.05 -14.37 -27.75
C GLU A 315 0.55 -14.04 -27.67
N SER A 316 -0.22 -14.61 -28.58
CA SER A 316 -1.66 -14.36 -28.75
C SER A 316 -2.55 -14.90 -27.63
N SER A 317 -1.99 -15.70 -26.72
CA SER A 317 -2.69 -16.29 -25.57
C SER A 317 -2.95 -15.29 -24.43
N VAL A 318 -2.32 -14.12 -24.44
CA VAL A 318 -2.52 -13.10 -23.39
C VAL A 318 -3.69 -12.20 -23.77
N GLU A 319 -4.84 -12.44 -23.16
CA GLU A 319 -5.95 -11.48 -23.16
C GLU A 319 -5.62 -10.32 -22.22
N ALA A 320 -5.51 -9.11 -22.78
CA ALA A 320 -5.34 -7.89 -22.03
C ALA A 320 -6.22 -6.78 -22.62
N ASP A 321 -6.63 -5.83 -21.79
CA ASP A 321 -7.38 -4.64 -22.19
C ASP A 321 -6.44 -3.51 -22.64
N LEU A 322 -5.19 -3.52 -22.17
CA LEU A 322 -4.16 -2.51 -22.45
C LEU A 322 -2.77 -3.15 -22.57
N ASP A 323 -1.97 -2.67 -23.52
CA ASP A 323 -0.54 -3.01 -23.61
C ASP A 323 0.31 -1.88 -22.99
N LEU A 324 0.99 -2.19 -21.89
CA LEU A 324 1.91 -1.28 -21.20
C LEU A 324 3.36 -1.66 -21.52
N PHE A 325 4.08 -0.77 -22.20
CA PHE A 325 5.50 -0.97 -22.50
C PHE A 325 6.35 -0.24 -21.46
N ILE A 326 7.09 -1.00 -20.65
CA ILE A 326 8.08 -0.45 -19.72
C ILE A 326 9.45 -0.55 -20.40
N LEU A 327 9.99 0.62 -20.78
CA LEU A 327 11.09 0.89 -21.70
C LEU A 327 10.83 0.81 -23.21
N GLY A 328 11.60 1.63 -23.92
CA GLY A 328 11.71 1.63 -25.38
C GLY A 328 13.04 1.10 -25.86
N ALA A 329 13.25 -0.22 -25.89
CA ALA A 329 14.12 -0.93 -26.82
C ALA A 329 13.84 -2.44 -26.71
N PRO A 330 13.73 -3.22 -27.79
CA PRO A 330 13.74 -2.86 -29.20
C PRO A 330 12.39 -2.31 -29.66
N SER A 331 12.26 -2.08 -30.97
CA SER A 331 11.05 -1.52 -31.60
C SER A 331 9.79 -2.22 -31.12
N MET A 332 8.82 -1.41 -30.66
CA MET A 332 7.49 -1.93 -30.32
C MET A 332 6.86 -2.63 -31.53
N PRO A 333 6.12 -3.73 -31.31
CA PRO A 333 5.47 -4.45 -32.39
C PRO A 333 4.38 -3.58 -33.05
N ALA A 334 3.82 -4.05 -34.16
CA ALA A 334 2.67 -3.41 -34.78
C ALA A 334 1.51 -3.28 -33.76
N PRO A 335 0.66 -2.24 -33.86
CA PRO A 335 -0.50 -2.10 -32.98
C PRO A 335 -1.38 -3.36 -32.96
N SER A 336 -1.68 -3.85 -31.77
CA SER A 336 -2.55 -5.02 -31.51
C SER A 336 -4.04 -4.68 -31.59
N GLY A 337 -4.39 -3.40 -31.76
CA GLY A 337 -5.75 -2.86 -31.65
C GLY A 337 -6.15 -2.44 -30.22
N ARG A 338 -5.37 -2.85 -29.20
CA ARG A 338 -5.52 -2.42 -27.80
C ARG A 338 -4.92 -1.02 -27.61
N PRO A 339 -5.41 -0.22 -26.63
CA PRO A 339 -4.72 0.97 -26.18
C PRO A 339 -3.27 0.63 -25.80
N ARG A 340 -2.34 1.46 -26.25
CA ARG A 340 -0.90 1.34 -26.02
C ARG A 340 -0.43 2.47 -25.13
N VAL A 341 0.11 2.09 -23.97
CA VAL A 341 0.76 3.03 -23.06
C VAL A 341 2.26 2.74 -23.05
N LEU A 342 3.06 3.79 -23.24
CA LEU A 342 4.51 3.70 -23.15
C LEU A 342 4.98 4.38 -21.86
N TRP A 343 5.53 3.61 -20.93
CA TRP A 343 6.16 4.13 -19.71
C TRP A 343 7.68 4.24 -19.91
N LEU A 344 8.10 5.45 -20.25
CA LEU A 344 9.49 5.84 -20.42
C LEU A 344 10.12 6.09 -19.06
N ILE A 345 10.85 5.09 -18.56
CA ILE A 345 11.71 5.22 -17.38
C ILE A 345 13.19 5.49 -17.73
N TYR A 346 13.51 5.49 -19.03
CA TYR A 346 14.88 5.64 -19.55
C TYR A 346 14.88 6.16 -21.00
N PRO A 347 15.74 7.14 -21.37
CA PRO A 347 15.72 7.77 -22.70
C PRO A 347 16.58 7.06 -23.75
N GLY A 348 17.22 5.93 -23.45
CA GLY A 348 18.16 5.29 -24.37
C GLY A 348 19.62 5.70 -24.13
N LYS A 349 20.60 4.95 -24.66
CA LYS A 349 22.05 5.19 -24.42
C LYS A 349 22.64 6.20 -25.38
N THR A 350 22.09 6.25 -26.59
CA THR A 350 22.62 7.01 -27.72
C THR A 350 21.56 7.96 -28.27
N GLU A 351 21.98 8.97 -29.03
CA GLU A 351 21.04 9.84 -29.76
C GLU A 351 20.11 9.03 -30.69
N GLY A 352 20.63 7.95 -31.29
CA GLY A 352 19.84 7.03 -32.10
C GLY A 352 18.74 6.31 -31.30
N ASP A 353 19.01 5.96 -30.05
CA ASP A 353 17.99 5.40 -29.16
C ASP A 353 16.92 6.42 -28.81
N VAL A 354 17.33 7.65 -28.48
CA VAL A 354 16.40 8.77 -28.18
C VAL A 354 15.49 9.02 -29.39
N ALA A 355 16.06 9.10 -30.60
CA ALA A 355 15.31 9.31 -31.83
C ALA A 355 14.32 8.16 -32.12
N ARG A 356 14.69 6.92 -31.79
CA ARG A 356 13.77 5.77 -31.88
C ARG A 356 12.64 5.88 -30.85
N ILE A 357 12.95 6.19 -29.60
CA ILE A 357 11.96 6.36 -28.54
C ILE A 357 10.95 7.46 -28.88
N MET A 358 11.39 8.54 -29.51
CA MET A 358 10.48 9.60 -30.02
C MET A 358 9.47 9.06 -31.04
N ARG A 359 9.88 8.16 -31.94
CA ARG A 359 8.97 7.52 -32.90
C ARG A 359 8.00 6.56 -32.22
N GLU A 360 8.48 5.82 -31.22
CA GLU A 360 7.66 4.91 -30.41
C GLU A 360 6.60 5.67 -29.59
N ALA A 361 6.99 6.77 -28.97
CA ALA A 361 6.10 7.70 -28.26
C ALA A 361 4.98 8.21 -29.18
N ALA A 362 5.32 8.59 -30.42
CA ALA A 362 4.33 9.02 -31.41
C ALA A 362 3.35 7.92 -31.86
N SER A 363 3.68 6.66 -31.62
CA SER A 363 2.83 5.50 -31.94
C SER A 363 2.01 4.97 -30.76
N SER A 364 2.01 5.69 -29.63
CA SER A 364 1.32 5.30 -28.40
C SER A 364 0.13 6.22 -28.12
N ASP A 365 -0.92 5.68 -27.49
CA ASP A 365 -2.11 6.46 -27.11
C ASP A 365 -1.84 7.38 -25.91
N LEU A 366 -0.92 6.97 -25.04
CA LEU A 366 -0.43 7.75 -23.91
C LEU A 366 1.04 7.42 -23.65
N VAL A 367 1.83 8.44 -23.32
CA VAL A 367 3.23 8.30 -22.94
C VAL A 367 3.42 8.78 -21.51
N LEU A 368 3.72 7.85 -20.61
CA LEU A 368 4.10 8.14 -19.23
C LEU A 368 5.60 8.33 -19.17
N VAL A 369 6.09 9.41 -18.57
CA VAL A 369 7.50 9.79 -18.62
C VAL A 369 8.05 10.04 -17.22
N ALA A 370 9.18 9.42 -16.90
CA ALA A 370 9.87 9.62 -15.62
C ALA A 370 10.72 10.91 -15.54
N SER A 371 10.46 11.89 -16.42
CA SER A 371 11.17 13.16 -16.58
C SER A 371 10.19 14.26 -16.99
N GLU A 372 10.13 15.35 -16.22
CA GLU A 372 9.26 16.50 -16.51
C GLU A 372 9.71 17.24 -17.79
N SER A 373 11.02 17.45 -17.95
CA SER A 373 11.55 18.16 -19.11
C SER A 373 11.33 17.36 -20.39
N PHE A 374 11.46 16.04 -20.33
CA PHE A 374 11.18 15.17 -21.47
C PHE A 374 9.69 15.06 -21.76
N ALA A 375 8.82 14.99 -20.74
CA ALA A 375 7.38 15.06 -20.93
C ALA A 375 6.96 16.37 -21.62
N THR A 376 7.51 17.49 -21.17
CA THR A 376 7.28 18.82 -21.78
C THR A 376 7.71 18.83 -23.24
N LYS A 377 8.88 18.25 -23.56
CA LYS A 377 9.35 18.09 -24.94
C LYS A 377 8.38 17.26 -25.80
N LEU A 378 7.85 16.15 -25.29
CA LEU A 378 6.87 15.34 -26.02
C LEU A 378 5.54 16.07 -26.24
N ARG A 379 5.03 16.76 -25.21
CA ARG A 379 3.81 17.60 -25.32
C ARG A 379 3.99 18.71 -26.34
N GLY A 380 5.16 19.34 -26.40
CA GLY A 380 5.51 20.35 -27.40
C GLY A 380 5.52 19.83 -28.84
N LEU A 381 5.65 18.52 -29.03
CA LEU A 381 5.50 17.83 -30.33
C LEU A 381 4.06 17.39 -30.61
N GLY A 382 3.10 17.76 -29.74
CA GLY A 382 1.70 17.39 -29.86
C GLY A 382 1.36 15.98 -29.39
N LEU A 383 2.26 15.31 -28.67
CA LEU A 383 2.03 13.95 -28.16
C LEU A 383 1.30 13.99 -26.82
N ASN A 384 0.43 12.99 -26.57
CA ASN A 384 -0.23 12.80 -25.29
C ASN A 384 0.76 12.23 -24.27
N ALA A 385 1.36 13.11 -23.46
CA ALA A 385 2.40 12.72 -22.50
C ALA A 385 2.11 13.24 -21.09
N GLU A 386 2.23 12.36 -20.11
CA GLU A 386 2.03 12.62 -18.69
C GLU A 386 3.27 12.22 -17.89
N VAL A 387 3.47 12.87 -16.73
CA VAL A 387 4.62 12.58 -15.88
C VAL A 387 4.24 11.48 -14.91
N LEU A 388 4.99 10.39 -14.96
CA LEU A 388 4.91 9.32 -13.99
C LEU A 388 6.34 8.85 -13.71
N HIS A 389 6.87 9.34 -12.60
CA HIS A 389 8.22 8.99 -12.16
C HIS A 389 8.36 7.49 -11.90
N GLN A 390 9.62 7.04 -11.87
CA GLN A 390 9.99 5.71 -11.39
C GLN A 390 9.46 5.45 -9.97
N ALA A 391 9.58 4.19 -9.54
CA ALA A 391 9.01 3.71 -8.29
C ALA A 391 9.77 2.52 -7.72
N PHE A 392 9.44 2.16 -6.49
CA PHE A 392 10.05 1.06 -5.75
C PHE A 392 8.99 0.14 -5.14
N ASP A 393 9.39 -1.08 -4.79
CA ASP A 393 8.55 -2.04 -4.07
C ASP A 393 8.64 -1.80 -2.56
N PRO A 394 7.56 -1.37 -1.88
CA PRO A 394 7.59 -1.09 -0.46
C PRO A 394 7.73 -2.35 0.42
N ASN A 395 7.51 -3.56 -0.13
CA ASN A 395 7.75 -4.81 0.59
C ASN A 395 9.24 -5.17 0.63
N LYS A 396 10.05 -4.59 -0.27
CA LYS A 396 11.49 -4.85 -0.37
C LYS A 396 12.32 -3.67 0.13
N MET A 397 11.94 -2.47 -0.30
CA MET A 397 12.58 -1.21 0.05
C MET A 397 11.78 -0.52 1.15
N PHE A 398 12.27 -0.65 2.37
CA PHE A 398 11.70 -0.02 3.56
C PHE A 398 12.84 0.33 4.50
N PRO A 399 12.68 1.36 5.35
CA PRO A 399 13.75 1.80 6.22
C PRO A 399 13.82 0.93 7.49
N ASP A 400 15.02 0.75 8.02
CA ASP A 400 15.27 0.11 9.32
C ASP A 400 16.19 1.04 10.14
N PRO A 401 15.68 1.68 11.20
CA PRO A 401 16.47 2.61 11.99
C PRO A 401 17.47 1.90 12.91
N SER A 402 17.28 0.61 13.17
CA SER A 402 18.17 -0.21 14.00
C SER A 402 19.38 -0.73 13.22
N ARG A 403 19.30 -0.71 11.88
CA ARG A 403 20.35 -1.26 11.02
C ARG A 403 21.62 -0.44 11.11
N ARG A 404 22.71 -1.12 11.48
CA ARG A 404 24.06 -0.54 11.38
C ARG A 404 24.43 -0.34 9.91
N ARG A 405 24.95 0.85 9.62
CA ARG A 405 25.35 1.28 8.28
C ARG A 405 26.86 1.31 8.17
N GLU A 406 27.40 0.74 7.10
CA GLU A 406 28.85 0.65 6.87
C GLU A 406 29.18 0.87 5.40
N GLY A 407 30.15 1.75 5.15
CA GLY A 407 30.76 1.93 3.85
C GLY A 407 29.83 2.49 2.76
N PHE A 408 30.43 2.80 1.62
CA PHE A 408 29.72 3.32 0.46
C PHE A 408 29.50 2.20 -0.55
N HIS A 409 28.28 2.04 -1.04
CA HIS A 409 27.93 0.95 -1.94
C HIS A 409 27.52 1.49 -3.31
N PHE A 410 28.03 0.87 -4.37
CA PHE A 410 27.57 1.09 -5.73
C PHE A 410 26.95 -0.20 -6.27
N VAL A 411 25.65 -0.18 -6.59
CA VAL A 411 24.97 -1.34 -7.19
C VAL A 411 24.62 -1.06 -8.64
N GLY A 412 25.29 -1.76 -9.55
CA GLY A 412 25.04 -1.72 -10.98
C GLY A 412 26.26 -2.15 -11.79
N SER A 413 26.02 -2.47 -13.07
CA SER A 413 27.12 -2.76 -13.98
C SER A 413 28.01 -1.53 -14.18
N ASN A 414 29.32 -1.76 -14.25
CA ASN A 414 30.24 -0.78 -14.80
C ASN A 414 30.07 -0.74 -16.33
N TYR A 415 29.46 0.32 -16.85
CA TYR A 415 29.36 0.50 -18.30
C TYR A 415 30.64 1.03 -18.92
N SER A 416 31.56 1.57 -18.10
CA SER A 416 32.90 1.94 -18.53
C SER A 416 33.66 0.66 -18.91
N ARG A 417 34.48 0.74 -19.97
CA ARG A 417 35.23 -0.41 -20.49
C ARG A 417 36.67 -0.36 -19.98
N GLY A 418 37.25 -1.53 -19.74
CA GLY A 418 38.64 -1.67 -19.31
C GLY A 418 38.81 -1.35 -17.82
N ASP A 419 39.82 -0.56 -17.52
CA ASP A 419 40.20 -0.08 -16.18
C ASP A 419 39.40 1.16 -15.72
N ARG A 420 38.65 1.79 -16.62
CA ARG A 420 37.83 2.96 -16.31
C ARG A 420 36.66 2.63 -15.38
N MET A 421 36.29 3.58 -14.54
CA MET A 421 35.18 3.45 -13.60
C MET A 421 33.99 4.32 -14.02
N ARG A 422 32.89 4.22 -13.28
CA ARG A 422 31.77 5.16 -13.44
C ARG A 422 32.13 6.50 -12.78
N PRO A 423 31.66 7.65 -13.29
CA PRO A 423 32.07 8.97 -12.79
C PRO A 423 31.99 9.14 -11.26
N ILE A 424 30.90 8.70 -10.63
CA ILE A 424 30.74 8.79 -9.17
C ILE A 424 31.75 7.92 -8.41
N ALA A 425 32.15 6.78 -8.97
CA ALA A 425 33.15 5.89 -8.39
C ALA A 425 34.57 6.46 -8.58
N GLU A 426 34.84 7.13 -9.71
CA GLU A 426 36.09 7.88 -9.93
C GLU A 426 36.23 9.00 -8.89
N MET A 427 35.19 9.83 -8.72
CA MET A 427 35.17 10.89 -7.70
C MET A 427 35.37 10.34 -6.28
N ALA A 428 34.75 9.19 -5.95
CA ALA A 428 34.94 8.55 -4.66
C ALA A 428 36.41 8.15 -4.43
N VAL A 429 37.04 7.47 -5.40
CA VAL A 429 38.42 7.01 -5.30
C VAL A 429 39.40 8.18 -5.24
N GLU A 430 39.19 9.23 -6.05
CA GLU A 430 39.98 10.46 -6.00
C GLU A 430 39.85 11.18 -4.65
N ALA A 431 38.68 11.10 -4.02
CA ALA A 431 38.43 11.60 -2.66
C ALA A 431 39.00 10.69 -1.55
N GLY A 432 39.66 9.58 -1.90
CA GLY A 432 40.22 8.62 -0.94
C GLY A 432 39.20 7.64 -0.35
N HIS A 433 38.02 7.51 -0.96
CA HIS A 433 36.96 6.59 -0.55
C HIS A 433 36.79 5.45 -1.55
N TYR A 434 36.87 4.20 -1.07
CA TYR A 434 36.83 3.00 -1.91
C TYR A 434 35.51 2.25 -1.71
N PRO A 435 34.47 2.54 -2.50
CA PRO A 435 33.15 1.93 -2.33
C PRO A 435 33.16 0.43 -2.63
N ASN A 436 32.33 -0.33 -1.93
CA ASN A 436 31.99 -1.70 -2.31
C ASN A 436 31.15 -1.64 -3.59
N VAL A 437 31.54 -2.44 -4.59
CA VAL A 437 30.85 -2.46 -5.89
C VAL A 437 30.17 -3.81 -6.10
N TYR A 438 28.94 -3.73 -6.60
CA TYR A 438 28.09 -4.88 -6.86
C TYR A 438 27.58 -4.81 -8.30
N GLY A 439 27.85 -5.85 -9.07
CA GLY A 439 27.50 -5.92 -10.48
C GLY A 439 28.67 -6.36 -11.34
N PRO A 440 28.44 -6.66 -12.62
CA PRO A 440 29.49 -7.13 -13.50
C PRO A 440 30.38 -5.97 -13.97
N ARG A 441 31.60 -6.32 -14.39
CA ARG A 441 32.61 -5.46 -15.06
C ARG A 441 33.38 -4.50 -14.16
N TRP A 442 33.41 -4.76 -12.86
CA TRP A 442 34.27 -4.01 -11.93
C TRP A 442 35.63 -4.66 -11.71
N ALA A 443 35.78 -5.96 -11.98
CA ALA A 443 36.99 -6.73 -11.66
C ALA A 443 38.30 -6.16 -12.25
N ALA A 444 38.24 -5.52 -13.44
CA ALA A 444 39.41 -4.95 -14.11
C ALA A 444 39.71 -3.49 -13.69
N THR A 445 38.88 -2.89 -12.83
CA THR A 445 39.02 -1.50 -12.39
C THR A 445 39.86 -1.41 -11.11
N PRO A 446 40.29 -0.20 -10.69
CA PRO A 446 40.87 0.01 -9.36
C PRO A 446 40.00 -0.46 -8.19
N LEU A 447 38.68 -0.62 -8.38
CA LEU A 447 37.75 -1.17 -7.38
C LEU A 447 37.54 -2.69 -7.51
N GLY A 448 38.37 -3.39 -8.29
CA GLY A 448 38.29 -4.85 -8.45
C GLY A 448 38.40 -5.60 -7.12
N GLU A 449 39.25 -5.14 -6.20
CA GLU A 449 39.36 -5.71 -4.84
C GLU A 449 38.15 -5.38 -3.94
N LYS A 450 37.32 -4.41 -4.34
CA LYS A 450 36.07 -4.03 -3.68
C LYS A 450 34.84 -4.62 -4.36
N LEU A 451 35.02 -5.46 -5.38
CA LEU A 451 33.92 -6.20 -6.00
C LEU A 451 33.42 -7.27 -5.02
N VAL A 452 32.22 -7.05 -4.46
CA VAL A 452 31.62 -7.97 -3.49
C VAL A 452 30.88 -9.10 -4.19
N ALA A 453 30.14 -8.78 -5.25
CA ALA A 453 29.41 -9.77 -6.05
C ALA A 453 29.14 -9.24 -7.47
N ASP A 454 29.16 -10.12 -8.47
CA ASP A 454 28.77 -9.77 -9.85
C ASP A 454 27.26 -9.56 -10.03
N TYR A 455 26.46 -9.97 -9.04
CA TYR A 455 25.00 -9.87 -9.06
C TYR A 455 24.45 -9.88 -7.63
N VAL A 456 23.37 -9.12 -7.40
CA VAL A 456 22.63 -9.09 -6.13
C VAL A 456 21.19 -9.54 -6.41
N PRO A 457 20.67 -10.58 -5.74
CA PRO A 457 19.27 -10.95 -5.81
C PRO A 457 18.36 -9.77 -5.47
N ASN A 458 17.26 -9.60 -6.20
CA ASN A 458 16.38 -8.44 -6.01
C ASN A 458 15.78 -8.36 -4.60
N ASP A 459 15.48 -9.50 -3.99
CA ASP A 459 14.91 -9.57 -2.64
C ASP A 459 15.93 -9.22 -1.54
N GLU A 460 17.23 -9.32 -1.82
CA GLU A 460 18.31 -8.92 -0.91
C GLU A 460 18.72 -7.45 -1.09
N LEU A 461 18.22 -6.77 -2.13
CA LEU A 461 18.66 -5.43 -2.51
C LEU A 461 18.33 -4.39 -1.42
N GLY A 462 17.16 -4.51 -0.80
CA GLY A 462 16.74 -3.63 0.30
C GLY A 462 17.66 -3.74 1.52
N ASP A 463 18.09 -4.96 1.88
CA ASP A 463 19.03 -5.18 2.99
C ASP A 463 20.41 -4.59 2.70
N LEU A 464 20.89 -4.74 1.47
CA LEU A 464 22.13 -4.10 1.03
C LEU A 464 22.04 -2.59 1.16
N TYR A 465 20.90 -2.00 0.77
CA TYR A 465 20.70 -0.57 0.78
C TYR A 465 20.58 -0.03 2.20
N ARG A 466 19.83 -0.70 3.07
CA ARG A 466 19.75 -0.38 4.51
C ARG A 466 21.10 -0.48 5.22
N GLY A 467 21.97 -1.39 4.78
CA GLY A 467 23.30 -1.62 5.35
C GLY A 467 24.37 -0.62 4.92
N ALA A 468 24.13 0.23 3.92
CA ALA A 468 25.11 1.19 3.43
C ALA A 468 25.09 2.51 4.24
N GLU A 469 26.27 3.10 4.44
CA GLU A 469 26.42 4.47 4.95
C GLU A 469 25.84 5.47 3.95
N ALA A 470 26.17 5.30 2.66
CA ALA A 470 25.50 5.97 1.55
C ALA A 470 25.51 5.09 0.30
N ILE A 471 24.51 5.27 -0.55
CA ILE A 471 24.49 4.68 -1.88
C ILE A 471 25.10 5.65 -2.89
N LEU A 472 26.04 5.16 -3.69
CA LEU A 472 26.60 5.93 -4.80
C LEU A 472 25.74 5.73 -6.03
N CYS A 473 25.41 6.84 -6.70
CA CYS A 473 24.58 6.85 -7.89
C CYS A 473 25.20 7.74 -8.97
N ASP A 474 25.15 7.28 -10.21
CA ASP A 474 25.42 8.12 -11.37
C ASP A 474 24.45 7.81 -12.51
N HIS A 475 24.33 8.78 -13.39
CA HIS A 475 23.45 8.75 -14.54
C HIS A 475 24.25 8.58 -15.82
N LEU A 476 23.63 7.95 -16.82
CA LEU A 476 24.16 8.04 -18.18
C LEU A 476 24.04 9.48 -18.69
N PRO A 477 24.94 9.94 -19.57
CA PRO A 477 24.85 11.30 -20.14
C PRO A 477 23.47 11.61 -20.71
N SER A 478 22.90 10.67 -21.48
CA SER A 478 21.55 10.79 -22.05
C SER A 478 20.45 10.94 -21.00
N MET A 479 20.61 10.36 -19.81
CA MET A 479 19.66 10.55 -18.72
C MET A 479 19.72 11.97 -18.18
N ARG A 480 20.93 12.48 -17.90
CA ARG A 480 21.11 13.86 -17.39
C ARG A 480 20.60 14.89 -18.37
N GLU A 481 20.99 14.78 -19.64
CA GLU A 481 20.58 15.68 -20.72
C GLU A 481 19.07 15.72 -20.94
N ASN A 482 18.37 14.62 -20.66
CA ASN A 482 16.93 14.49 -20.85
C ASN A 482 16.14 14.50 -19.52
N GLY A 483 16.78 14.84 -18.40
CA GLY A 483 16.13 14.99 -17.09
C GLY A 483 15.60 13.69 -16.45
N PHE A 484 16.17 12.53 -16.79
CA PHE A 484 15.83 11.26 -16.15
C PHE A 484 16.70 11.02 -14.92
N ILE A 485 16.06 10.74 -13.79
CA ILE A 485 16.71 10.32 -12.55
C ILE A 485 16.82 8.79 -12.47
N SER A 486 17.79 8.26 -11.74
CA SER A 486 18.03 6.82 -11.62
C SER A 486 17.11 6.17 -10.58
N ASN A 487 16.57 4.98 -10.86
CA ASN A 487 15.78 4.22 -9.87
C ASN A 487 16.50 4.00 -8.55
N ARG A 488 17.84 3.92 -8.58
CA ARG A 488 18.67 3.75 -7.38
C ARG A 488 18.42 4.81 -6.33
N ILE A 489 18.07 6.04 -6.74
CA ILE A 489 17.70 7.12 -5.82
C ILE A 489 16.40 6.76 -5.09
N PHE A 490 15.38 6.27 -5.81
CA PHE A 490 14.11 5.85 -5.21
C PHE A 490 14.31 4.71 -4.20
N ASP A 491 15.01 3.65 -4.62
CA ASP A 491 15.27 2.48 -3.79
C ASP A 491 16.06 2.85 -2.52
N ALA A 492 17.10 3.70 -2.64
CA ALA A 492 17.94 4.11 -1.52
C ALA A 492 17.19 5.00 -0.52
N LEU A 493 16.45 5.99 -1.03
CA LEU A 493 15.66 6.87 -0.16
C LEU A 493 14.51 6.13 0.53
N ALA A 494 13.88 5.15 -0.13
CA ALA A 494 12.89 4.27 0.48
C ALA A 494 13.48 3.39 1.59
N CYS A 495 14.77 3.06 1.54
CA CYS A 495 15.49 2.38 2.62
C CYS A 495 16.01 3.34 3.72
N GLY A 496 15.68 4.64 3.63
CA GLY A 496 16.19 5.67 4.52
C GLY A 496 17.70 5.87 4.41
N THR A 497 18.29 5.53 3.25
CA THR A 497 19.74 5.62 2.99
C THR A 497 20.05 6.87 2.18
N PRO A 498 20.99 7.73 2.61
CA PRO A 498 21.38 8.89 1.82
C PRO A 498 22.09 8.47 0.55
N VAL A 499 22.05 9.34 -0.46
CA VAL A 499 22.65 9.09 -1.76
C VAL A 499 23.71 10.14 -2.06
N ILE A 500 24.88 9.74 -2.52
CA ILE A 500 25.83 10.65 -3.16
C ILE A 500 25.74 10.40 -4.66
N CYS A 501 25.42 11.44 -5.40
CA CYS A 501 25.03 11.36 -6.80
C CYS A 501 25.93 12.23 -7.68
N ASP A 502 26.10 11.88 -8.95
CA ASP A 502 26.56 12.84 -9.94
C ASP A 502 25.55 14.00 -10.10
N ASP A 503 26.02 15.11 -10.65
CA ASP A 503 25.22 16.30 -10.84
C ASP A 503 24.06 16.10 -11.82
N VAL A 504 22.83 16.29 -11.33
CA VAL A 504 21.58 16.13 -12.10
C VAL A 504 20.56 17.20 -11.71
N ASP A 505 20.18 18.06 -12.67
CA ASP A 505 19.26 19.17 -12.42
C ASP A 505 17.82 18.71 -12.12
N ALA A 506 17.43 17.56 -12.68
CA ALA A 506 16.08 17.01 -12.63
C ALA A 506 15.70 16.34 -11.29
N LEU A 507 16.51 16.51 -10.25
CA LEU A 507 16.23 15.96 -8.93
C LEU A 507 14.98 16.62 -8.33
N LEU A 508 14.04 15.77 -7.88
CA LEU A 508 12.81 16.20 -7.24
C LEU A 508 13.10 17.02 -5.98
N PRO A 509 12.36 18.13 -5.71
CA PRO A 509 12.61 18.98 -4.55
C PRO A 509 12.64 18.23 -3.22
N GLU A 510 11.78 17.24 -3.06
CA GLU A 510 11.68 16.39 -1.88
C GLU A 510 12.87 15.44 -1.68
N PHE A 511 13.64 15.15 -2.74
CA PHE A 511 14.84 14.29 -2.65
C PHE A 511 16.09 15.08 -2.28
N ARG A 512 16.12 16.39 -2.60
CA ARG A 512 17.28 17.27 -2.39
C ARG A 512 17.85 17.28 -0.95
N PRO A 513 17.05 17.14 0.13
CA PRO A 513 17.61 17.09 1.48
C PRO A 513 18.49 15.86 1.78
N PHE A 514 18.34 14.77 1.01
CA PHE A 514 18.94 13.46 1.28
C PHE A 514 19.79 12.91 0.12
N VAL A 515 19.86 13.64 -0.99
CA VAL A 515 20.70 13.34 -2.15
C VAL A 515 21.73 14.45 -2.32
N TYR A 516 22.99 14.09 -2.23
CA TYR A 516 24.14 15.00 -2.32
C TYR A 516 24.74 14.91 -3.72
N CYS A 517 24.40 15.86 -4.59
CA CYS A 517 24.96 15.96 -5.93
C CYS A 517 26.38 16.52 -5.91
N CYS A 518 27.29 15.88 -6.63
CA CYS A 518 28.69 16.27 -6.72
C CYS A 518 29.21 16.25 -8.17
N ARG A 519 30.15 17.17 -8.44
CA ARG A 519 30.87 17.35 -9.71
C ARG A 519 32.37 17.10 -9.57
N THR A 520 32.88 17.07 -8.34
CA THR A 520 34.30 16.95 -8.04
C THR A 520 34.54 16.04 -6.84
N ALA A 521 35.74 15.49 -6.73
CA ALA A 521 36.18 14.72 -5.55
C ALA A 521 36.06 15.53 -4.24
N LYS A 522 36.27 16.85 -4.29
CA LYS A 522 36.10 17.71 -3.11
C LYS A 522 34.65 17.77 -2.65
N GLU A 523 33.71 17.96 -3.57
CA GLU A 523 32.27 17.95 -3.26
C GLU A 523 31.81 16.57 -2.77
N PHE A 524 32.43 15.50 -3.26
CA PHE A 524 32.22 14.15 -2.73
C PHE A 524 32.65 14.05 -1.26
N SER A 525 33.85 14.52 -0.91
CA SER A 525 34.31 14.58 0.49
C SER A 525 33.37 15.42 1.37
N ASP A 526 32.92 16.58 0.88
CA ASP A 526 31.98 17.43 1.60
C ASP A 526 30.63 16.70 1.85
N ALA A 527 30.16 15.90 0.88
CA ALA A 527 28.97 15.07 1.02
C ALA A 527 29.16 13.95 2.06
N VAL A 528 30.33 13.29 2.06
CA VAL A 528 30.69 12.29 3.07
C VAL A 528 30.69 12.90 4.46
N ASP A 529 31.33 14.06 4.64
CA ASP A 529 31.35 14.76 5.92
C ASP A 529 29.94 15.17 6.35
N ALA A 530 29.11 15.64 5.43
CA ALA A 530 27.72 15.98 5.72
C ALA A 530 26.92 14.78 6.22
N ILE A 531 27.09 13.60 5.60
CA ILE A 531 26.40 12.34 5.98
C ILE A 531 26.89 11.83 7.33
N ARG A 532 28.20 11.83 7.56
CA ARG A 532 28.79 11.34 8.82
C ARG A 532 28.45 12.22 10.02
N ASN A 533 28.32 13.52 9.79
CA ASN A 533 27.98 14.50 10.82
C ASN A 533 26.47 14.75 10.95
N GLU A 534 25.61 13.92 10.35
CA GLU A 534 24.17 14.08 10.50
C GLU A 534 23.75 14.00 11.98
N GLY A 535 23.00 15.01 12.42
CA GLY A 535 22.35 14.99 13.73
C GLY A 535 21.17 14.02 13.78
N GLU A 536 20.67 13.76 14.99
CA GLU A 536 19.51 12.90 15.22
C GLU A 536 18.25 13.40 14.48
N GLU A 537 18.04 14.71 14.45
CA GLU A 537 16.91 15.33 13.74
C GLU A 537 16.93 15.02 12.23
N LYS A 538 18.10 15.14 11.58
CA LYS A 538 18.24 14.86 10.15
C LYS A 538 18.07 13.36 9.84
N ARG A 539 18.56 12.48 10.72
CA ARG A 539 18.31 11.03 10.63
C ARG A 539 16.83 10.69 10.74
N ARG A 540 16.12 11.29 11.70
CA ARG A 540 14.67 11.13 11.87
C ARG A 540 13.91 11.64 10.64
N SER A 541 14.25 12.83 10.16
CA SER A 541 13.62 13.40 8.96
C SER A 541 13.83 12.52 7.72
N ARG A 542 15.01 11.90 7.55
CA ARG A 542 15.25 10.93 6.48
C ARG A 542 14.37 9.69 6.61
N PHE A 543 14.15 9.20 7.82
CA PHE A 543 13.27 8.05 8.08
C PHE A 543 11.81 8.39 7.78
N GLU A 544 11.33 9.56 8.21
CA GLU A 544 10.00 10.06 7.87
C GLU A 544 9.82 10.24 6.37
N HIS A 545 10.84 10.76 5.67
CA HIS A 545 10.84 10.85 4.22
C HIS A 545 10.74 9.46 3.56
N ALA A 546 11.45 8.45 4.06
CA ALA A 546 11.33 7.08 3.56
C ALA A 546 9.91 6.50 3.74
N GLN A 547 9.20 6.88 4.81
CA GLN A 547 7.79 6.52 5.00
C GLN A 547 6.87 7.27 4.01
N ASP A 548 7.08 8.57 3.79
CA ASP A 548 6.34 9.39 2.82
C ASP A 548 6.56 8.93 1.37
N MET A 549 7.76 8.45 1.05
CA MET A 549 8.10 7.82 -0.23
C MET A 549 7.15 6.67 -0.58
N VAL A 550 6.67 5.89 0.40
CA VAL A 550 5.73 4.78 0.16
C VAL A 550 4.41 5.30 -0.40
N LEU A 551 3.92 6.44 0.09
CA LEU A 551 2.65 7.01 -0.34
C LEU A 551 2.75 7.67 -1.72
N LYS A 552 3.91 8.25 -2.06
CA LYS A 552 4.07 9.08 -3.26
C LYS A 552 4.79 8.40 -4.41
N HIS A 553 5.73 7.49 -4.13
CA HIS A 553 6.65 6.94 -5.12
C HIS A 553 6.77 5.41 -5.09
N SER A 554 5.92 4.68 -4.37
CA SER A 554 5.88 3.21 -4.44
C SER A 554 5.14 2.70 -5.68
N PHE A 555 5.32 1.42 -6.01
CA PHE A 555 4.49 0.74 -7.01
C PHE A 555 3.01 0.71 -6.63
N VAL A 556 2.66 0.75 -5.34
CA VAL A 556 1.25 0.87 -4.90
C VAL A 556 0.66 2.19 -5.38
N ALA A 557 1.39 3.31 -5.20
CA ALA A 557 0.97 4.62 -5.69
C ALA A 557 0.88 4.65 -7.23
N ARG A 558 1.81 4.00 -7.93
CA ARG A 558 1.76 3.89 -9.40
C ARG A 558 0.62 3.01 -9.89
N ALA A 559 0.27 1.96 -9.17
CA ALA A 559 -0.83 1.06 -9.53
C ALA A 559 -2.18 1.79 -9.43
N LYS A 560 -2.35 2.63 -8.40
CA LYS A 560 -3.51 3.53 -8.29
C LYS A 560 -3.60 4.47 -9.49
N ALA A 561 -2.53 5.20 -9.81
CA ALA A 561 -2.50 6.10 -10.97
C ALA A 561 -2.78 5.36 -12.30
N MET A 562 -2.25 4.15 -12.47
CA MET A 562 -2.50 3.31 -13.65
C MET A 562 -3.96 2.84 -13.73
N THR A 563 -4.63 2.63 -12.60
CA THR A 563 -6.05 2.27 -12.56
C THR A 563 -6.92 3.40 -13.11
N ASP A 564 -6.61 4.64 -12.75
CA ASP A 564 -7.29 5.84 -13.25
C ASP A 564 -7.05 6.01 -14.76
N ILE A 565 -5.80 5.86 -15.20
CA ILE A 565 -5.40 5.91 -16.62
C ILE A 565 -6.15 4.85 -17.43
N LEU A 566 -6.20 3.61 -16.93
CA LEU A 566 -6.87 2.50 -17.58
C LEU A 566 -8.37 2.77 -17.74
N THR A 567 -9.01 3.31 -16.70
CA THR A 567 -10.41 3.75 -16.76
C THR A 567 -10.62 4.76 -17.88
N ALA A 568 -9.83 5.84 -17.87
CA ALA A 568 -9.97 6.96 -18.80
C ALA A 568 -9.70 6.56 -20.27
N LEU A 569 -8.77 5.63 -20.52
CA LEU A 569 -8.48 5.14 -21.88
C LEU A 569 -9.56 4.21 -22.42
N LEU A 570 -10.19 3.40 -21.55
CA LEU A 570 -11.24 2.47 -21.96
C LEU A 570 -12.59 3.16 -22.16
N GLU A 571 -12.86 4.28 -21.48
CA GLU A 571 -14.10 5.07 -21.66
C GLU A 571 -14.11 5.95 -22.92
N LYS A 572 -12.94 6.21 -23.52
CA LYS A 572 -12.80 7.01 -24.76
C LYS A 572 -12.99 6.21 -26.05
N LYS A 573 -13.15 4.89 -25.96
CA LYS A 573 -13.46 3.99 -27.08
C LYS A 573 -14.94 3.61 -27.06
#